data_AF-A0A9X9XZZ3-F1
#
_entry.id   AF-A0A9X9XZZ3-F1
#
_cell.length_a   1.000
_cell.length_b   1.000
_cell.length_c   1.000
_cell.angle_alpha   90.00
_cell.angle_beta   90.00
_cell.angle_gamma   90.00
#
_symmetry.space_group_name_H-M   'P 1'
#
loop_
_entity.id
_entity.type
_entity.pdbx_description
1 polymer ?
#
loop_
_entity_poly.entity_id
_entity_poly.type
_entity_poly.pdbx_seq_one_letter_code
_entity_poly.pdbx_strand_id
1 'polypeptide(L)'
;MEKMAAAVGRKIPPARALAPNDDLPPEYWQALLADARTDEAHLPGRQPERSLRLDQIPQHLLRVGCRRCGRTVEIQKVDAIRLYGRDSIWRNVSQRLLDNTCSERTGRHEEDGCWPSYD
;
A
#
# COMPACT_ATOMS: atom_id res chain seq x y z
N MET A 1 47.83 -10.23 29.56
CA MET A 1 46.75 -10.04 28.59
C MET A 1 46.56 -11.35 27.84
N GLU A 2 45.65 -12.23 28.25
CA GLU A 2 45.26 -13.35 27.39
C GLU A 2 43.92 -13.92 27.86
N LYS A 3 42.83 -13.25 27.48
CA LYS A 3 41.47 -13.78 27.60
C LYS A 3 40.67 -13.37 26.36
N MET A 4 41.05 -13.89 25.19
CA MET A 4 40.24 -13.80 23.96
C MET A 4 40.51 -15.02 23.07
N ALA A 5 39.87 -16.16 23.31
CA ALA A 5 39.81 -17.25 22.33
C ALA A 5 38.70 -18.30 22.58
N ALA A 6 37.74 -18.06 23.47
CA ALA A 6 36.72 -19.05 23.81
C ALA A 6 35.36 -18.71 23.19
N ALA A 7 35.26 -18.60 21.86
CA ALA A 7 33.95 -18.46 21.19
C ALA A 7 33.94 -18.79 19.68
N VAL A 8 34.89 -19.55 19.13
CA VAL A 8 34.85 -19.97 17.71
C VAL A 8 34.63 -21.48 17.64
N GLY A 9 33.36 -21.88 17.79
CA GLY A 9 33.02 -23.29 17.88
C GLY A 9 31.54 -23.58 17.73
N ARG A 10 30.84 -22.89 16.82
CA ARG A 10 29.49 -23.31 16.43
C ARG A 10 29.39 -23.30 14.90
N LYS A 11 29.82 -24.40 14.28
CA LYS A 11 29.55 -24.71 12.87
C LYS A 11 28.03 -24.78 12.72
N ILE A 12 27.45 -23.76 12.11
CA ILE A 12 26.10 -23.82 11.55
C ILE A 12 26.20 -24.75 10.33
N PRO A 13 25.39 -25.83 10.22
CA PRO A 13 25.39 -26.66 9.02
C PRO A 13 25.02 -25.79 7.81
N PRO A 14 25.64 -26.01 6.63
CA PRO A 14 25.22 -25.28 5.44
C PRO A 14 23.75 -25.61 5.17
N ALA A 15 22.90 -24.58 5.14
CA ALA A 15 21.51 -24.74 4.75
C ALA A 15 21.46 -25.40 3.36
N ARG A 16 20.69 -26.48 3.24
CA ARG A 16 20.47 -27.20 1.98
C ARG A 16 19.96 -26.18 0.97
N ALA A 17 20.61 -26.09 -0.20
CA ALA A 17 20.14 -25.22 -1.27
C ALA A 17 18.72 -25.67 -1.66
N LEU A 18 17.75 -24.77 -1.51
CA LEU A 18 16.35 -25.00 -1.89
C LEU A 18 16.28 -25.08 -3.41
N ALA A 19 15.71 -26.16 -3.95
CA ALA A 19 15.42 -26.22 -5.38
C ALA A 19 14.27 -25.26 -5.71
N PRO A 20 14.13 -24.77 -6.96
CA PRO A 20 13.10 -23.79 -7.34
C PRO A 20 11.65 -24.20 -7.03
N ASN A 21 11.40 -25.49 -6.83
CA ASN A 21 10.08 -26.08 -6.60
C ASN A 21 9.92 -26.71 -5.20
N ASP A 22 10.91 -26.56 -4.32
CA ASP A 22 10.80 -27.06 -2.95
C ASP A 22 9.95 -26.10 -2.11
N ASP A 23 9.15 -26.67 -1.22
CA ASP A 23 8.41 -25.88 -0.23
C ASP A 23 9.40 -25.09 0.64
N LEU A 24 9.17 -23.79 0.71
CA LEU A 24 9.98 -22.88 1.51
C LEU A 24 9.79 -23.22 3.00
N PRO A 25 10.88 -23.29 3.79
CA PRO A 25 10.80 -23.66 5.18
C PRO A 25 9.96 -22.65 5.97
N PRO A 26 9.22 -23.06 7.02
CA PRO A 26 8.39 -22.17 7.83
C PRO A 26 9.15 -20.96 8.38
N GLU A 27 10.44 -21.13 8.67
CA GLU A 27 11.34 -20.09 9.16
C GLU A 27 11.58 -18.99 8.12
N TYR A 28 11.55 -19.33 6.82
CA TYR A 28 11.62 -18.35 5.73
C TYR A 28 10.36 -17.48 5.69
N TRP A 29 9.18 -18.11 5.82
CA TRP A 29 7.91 -17.36 5.89
C TRP A 29 7.83 -16.48 7.13
N GLN A 30 8.28 -16.97 8.28
CA GLN A 30 8.34 -16.17 9.49
C GLN A 30 9.34 -15.02 9.37
N ALA A 31 10.50 -15.23 8.74
CA ALA A 31 11.45 -14.15 8.47
C ALA A 31 10.87 -13.08 7.54
N LEU A 32 10.10 -13.47 6.52
CA LEU A 32 9.38 -12.52 5.68
C LEU A 32 8.29 -11.76 6.44
N LEU A 33 7.48 -12.46 7.25
CA LEU A 33 6.41 -11.82 8.03
C LEU A 33 6.95 -10.95 9.17
N ALA A 34 8.12 -11.26 9.69
CA ALA A 34 8.79 -10.52 10.77
C ALA A 34 9.74 -9.44 10.25
N ASP A 35 10.07 -9.41 8.95
CA ASP A 35 10.85 -8.32 8.37
C ASP A 35 10.00 -7.04 8.46
N ALA A 36 10.52 -6.04 9.19
CA ALA A 36 9.90 -4.73 9.30
C ALA A 36 9.66 -4.11 7.92
N ARG A 37 10.46 -4.48 6.91
CA ARG A 37 10.27 -4.04 5.52
C ARG A 37 9.06 -4.66 4.84
N THR A 38 8.42 -5.69 5.38
CA THR A 38 7.15 -6.22 4.89
C THR A 38 5.96 -5.42 5.44
N ASP A 39 6.13 -4.87 6.64
CA ASP A 39 5.25 -3.82 7.19
C ASP A 39 5.45 -2.50 6.42
N GLU A 40 6.69 -2.16 6.05
CA GLU A 40 7.02 -0.98 5.24
C GLU A 40 6.75 -1.16 3.74
N ALA A 41 6.74 -2.38 3.18
CA ALA A 41 6.29 -2.64 1.80
C ALA A 41 4.77 -2.57 1.68
N HIS A 42 4.04 -2.57 2.81
CA HIS A 42 2.67 -2.06 2.93
C HIS A 42 2.59 -0.53 3.05
N LEU A 43 3.71 0.19 2.94
CA LEU A 43 3.77 1.65 2.89
C LEU A 43 4.33 2.14 1.54
N PRO A 44 3.44 2.31 0.55
CA PRO A 44 3.30 3.57 -0.15
C PRO A 44 2.08 4.30 0.46
N GLY A 45 2.36 5.31 1.30
CA GLY A 45 1.37 6.27 1.79
C GLY A 45 0.24 5.68 2.65
N ARG A 46 0.47 5.54 3.96
CA ARG A 46 -0.52 5.65 5.05
C ARG A 46 -1.98 5.31 4.69
N GLN A 47 -2.41 4.06 4.92
CA GLN A 47 -3.77 3.61 4.57
C GLN A 47 -4.87 3.67 5.67
N PRO A 48 -4.90 4.59 6.66
CA PRO A 48 -6.15 4.96 7.33
C PRO A 48 -6.94 6.00 6.52
N GLU A 49 -6.28 6.85 5.73
CA GLU A 49 -6.89 8.06 5.13
C GLU A 49 -7.98 7.75 4.09
N ARG A 50 -7.88 6.60 3.39
CA ARG A 50 -8.92 6.15 2.45
C ARG A 50 -10.26 5.90 3.16
N SER A 51 -10.22 5.35 4.37
CA SER A 51 -11.42 5.05 5.16
C SER A 51 -11.85 6.20 6.06
N LEU A 52 -11.04 7.27 6.15
CA LEU A 52 -11.40 8.47 6.89
C LEU A 52 -12.53 9.24 6.20
N ARG A 53 -13.34 9.88 7.04
CA ARG A 53 -14.27 10.91 6.59
C ARG A 53 -13.49 12.13 6.15
N LEU A 54 -14.02 12.88 5.18
CA LEU A 54 -13.39 14.11 4.69
C LEU A 54 -13.04 15.09 5.83
N ASP A 55 -13.85 15.16 6.89
CA ASP A 55 -13.57 16.03 8.05
C ASP A 55 -12.34 15.61 8.87
N GLN A 56 -12.07 14.30 8.92
CA GLN A 56 -11.01 13.71 9.73
C GLN A 56 -9.65 13.75 9.03
N ILE A 57 -9.63 14.09 7.75
CA ILE A 57 -8.41 14.13 6.96
C ILE A 57 -7.67 15.45 7.27
N PRO A 58 -6.44 15.38 7.81
CA PRO A 58 -5.69 16.59 8.16
C PRO A 58 -5.25 17.38 6.93
N GLN A 59 -5.05 16.72 5.78
CA GLN A 59 -4.61 17.36 4.54
C GLN A 59 -5.69 18.28 3.95
N HIS A 60 -5.27 19.46 3.48
CA HIS A 60 -6.16 20.42 2.80
C HIS A 60 -6.31 20.13 1.31
N LEU A 61 -5.34 19.45 0.70
CA LEU A 61 -5.36 19.02 -0.69
C LEU A 61 -5.40 17.50 -0.73
N LEU A 62 -6.42 16.95 -1.39
CA LEU A 62 -6.63 15.52 -1.52
C LEU A 62 -6.31 15.12 -2.96
N ARG A 63 -5.46 14.10 -3.11
CA ARG A 63 -5.00 13.62 -4.42
C ARG A 63 -5.39 12.16 -4.60
N VAL A 64 -5.87 11.83 -5.79
CA VAL A 64 -6.09 10.44 -6.20
C VAL A 64 -5.63 10.25 -7.63
N GLY A 65 -4.74 9.28 -7.83
CA GLY A 65 -4.31 8.81 -9.13
C GLY A 65 -5.13 7.60 -9.59
N CYS A 66 -5.39 7.46 -10.88
CA CYS A 66 -5.81 6.20 -11.47
C CYS A 66 -4.57 5.44 -11.93
N ARG A 67 -4.30 4.25 -11.39
CA ARG A 67 -3.15 3.42 -11.82
C ARG A 67 -3.28 2.90 -13.26
N ARG A 68 -4.50 2.85 -13.80
CA ARG A 68 -4.76 2.32 -15.14
C ARG A 68 -4.37 3.30 -16.24
N CYS A 69 -4.81 4.55 -16.12
CA CYS A 69 -4.53 5.60 -17.11
C CYS A 69 -3.48 6.63 -16.67
N GLY A 70 -2.94 6.49 -15.45
CA GLY A 70 -1.93 7.39 -14.88
C GLY A 70 -2.46 8.78 -14.51
N ARG A 71 -3.77 9.02 -14.61
CA ARG A 71 -4.36 10.34 -14.37
C ARG A 71 -4.45 10.64 -12.88
N THR A 72 -3.92 11.77 -12.45
CA THR A 72 -4.09 12.28 -11.08
C THR A 72 -5.14 13.38 -11.04
N VAL A 73 -6.05 13.27 -10.08
CA VAL A 73 -7.10 14.23 -9.77
C VAL A 73 -6.81 14.81 -8.40
N GLU A 74 -6.83 16.13 -8.31
CA GLU A 74 -6.63 16.86 -7.07
C GLU A 74 -7.90 17.64 -6.74
N ILE A 75 -8.30 17.64 -5.47
CA ILE A 75 -9.44 18.39 -4.97
C ILE A 75 -9.09 18.99 -3.61
N GLN A 76 -9.49 20.24 -3.38
CA GLN A 76 -9.36 20.80 -2.04
C GLN A 76 -10.37 20.14 -1.10
N LYS A 77 -9.97 19.87 0.14
CA LYS A 77 -10.84 19.29 1.17
C LYS A 77 -12.13 20.10 1.33
N VAL A 78 -12.06 21.43 1.26
CA VAL A 78 -13.23 22.32 1.37
C VAL A 78 -14.22 22.09 0.24
N ASP A 79 -13.75 21.87 -0.97
CA ASP A 79 -14.58 21.62 -2.15
C ASP A 79 -15.15 20.20 -2.11
N ALA A 80 -14.34 19.23 -1.69
CA ALA A 80 -14.81 17.86 -1.47
C ALA A 80 -15.94 17.82 -0.42
N ILE A 81 -15.79 18.55 0.68
CA ILE A 81 -16.83 18.65 1.73
C ILE A 81 -18.09 19.34 1.19
N ARG A 82 -17.96 20.37 0.35
CA ARG A 82 -19.10 21.07 -0.25
C ARG A 82 -19.86 20.20 -1.25
N LEU A 83 -19.15 19.39 -2.05
CA LEU A 83 -19.73 18.56 -3.10
C LEU A 83 -20.29 17.23 -2.59
N TYR A 84 -19.60 16.59 -1.64
CA TYR A 84 -19.92 15.23 -1.19
C TYR A 84 -20.41 15.18 0.26
N GLY A 85 -20.31 16.26 1.02
CA GLY A 85 -20.66 16.29 2.43
C GLY A 85 -19.51 15.91 3.37
N ARG A 86 -19.57 16.39 4.59
CA ARG A 86 -18.49 16.29 5.59
C ARG A 86 -18.21 14.86 6.07
N ASP A 87 -19.26 14.05 6.16
CA ASP A 87 -19.19 12.65 6.60
C ASP A 87 -18.83 11.65 5.50
N SER A 88 -18.65 12.13 4.26
CA SER A 88 -18.30 11.26 3.15
C SER A 88 -16.91 10.65 3.33
N ILE A 89 -16.80 9.36 3.03
CA ILE A 89 -15.56 8.60 3.10
C ILE A 89 -14.70 8.92 1.88
N TRP A 90 -13.43 9.26 2.10
CA TRP A 90 -12.52 9.65 1.02
C TRP A 90 -12.37 8.58 -0.07
N ARG A 91 -12.39 7.29 0.26
CA ARG A 91 -12.43 6.18 -0.71
C ARG A 91 -13.59 6.28 -1.69
N ASN A 92 -14.78 6.61 -1.21
CA ASN A 92 -15.96 6.70 -2.08
C ASN A 92 -15.92 7.97 -2.93
N VAL A 93 -15.43 9.07 -2.36
CA VAL A 93 -15.26 10.35 -3.06
C VAL A 93 -14.21 10.23 -4.17
N SER A 94 -13.04 9.70 -3.84
CA SER A 94 -11.93 9.48 -4.77
C SER A 94 -12.30 8.52 -5.91
N GLN A 95 -13.04 7.43 -5.62
CA GLN A 95 -13.58 6.56 -6.66
C GLN A 95 -14.49 7.35 -7.62
N ARG A 96 -15.45 8.12 -7.10
CA ARG A 96 -16.35 8.94 -7.92
C ARG A 96 -15.61 10.01 -8.73
N LEU A 97 -14.56 10.61 -8.16
CA LEU A 97 -13.71 11.57 -8.85
C LEU A 97 -13.00 10.92 -10.05
N LEU A 98 -12.46 9.71 -9.87
CA LEU A 98 -11.86 8.96 -10.97
C LEU A 98 -12.90 8.52 -11.99
N ASP A 99 -14.07 8.05 -11.56
CA ASP A 99 -15.14 7.59 -12.46
C ASP A 99 -15.61 8.72 -13.41
N ASN A 100 -15.60 9.97 -12.93
CA ASN A 100 -15.99 11.15 -13.72
C ASN A 100 -14.89 11.69 -14.65
N THR A 101 -13.61 11.38 -14.37
CA THR A 101 -12.47 12.02 -15.05
C THR A 101 -11.57 11.06 -15.81
N CYS A 102 -11.73 9.75 -15.61
CA CYS A 102 -10.97 8.73 -16.30
C CYS A 102 -11.36 8.66 -17.78
N SER A 103 -10.38 8.83 -18.66
CA SER A 103 -10.55 8.82 -20.11
C SER A 103 -10.59 7.41 -20.72
N GLU A 104 -9.96 6.43 -20.06
CA GLU A 104 -9.90 5.00 -20.46
C GLU A 104 -11.16 4.23 -20.05
N ARG A 105 -12.31 4.90 -20.03
CA ARG A 105 -13.61 4.33 -19.65
C ARG A 105 -14.20 3.46 -20.77
N THR A 106 -13.38 2.57 -21.32
CA THR A 106 -13.65 1.67 -22.45
C THR A 106 -13.61 0.19 -22.04
N GLY A 107 -13.93 -0.13 -20.78
CA GLY A 107 -14.05 -1.52 -20.30
C GLY A 107 -15.28 -1.72 -19.42
N ARG A 108 -15.89 -2.92 -19.50
CA ARG A 108 -17.06 -3.30 -18.68
C ARG A 108 -16.74 -3.18 -17.19
N HIS A 109 -17.75 -2.83 -16.40
CA HIS A 109 -17.69 -2.62 -14.95
C HIS A 109 -17.10 -3.80 -14.16
N GLU A 110 -17.09 -5.00 -14.77
CA GLU A 110 -16.74 -6.27 -14.14
C GLU A 110 -15.28 -6.67 -14.34
N GLU A 111 -14.55 -6.07 -15.29
CA GLU A 111 -13.18 -6.51 -15.63
C GLU A 111 -12.10 -5.44 -15.44
N ASP A 112 -12.46 -4.15 -15.34
CA ASP A 112 -11.44 -3.11 -15.59
C ASP A 112 -11.77 -1.72 -14.98
N GLY A 113 -12.14 -1.70 -13.69
CA GLY A 113 -12.41 -0.47 -12.94
C GLY A 113 -11.19 0.47 -12.81
N CYS A 114 -11.44 1.75 -12.51
CA CYS A 114 -10.36 2.67 -12.13
C CYS A 114 -9.73 2.19 -10.82
N TRP A 115 -8.42 2.01 -10.81
CA TRP A 115 -7.67 1.58 -9.63
C TRP A 115 -7.12 2.81 -8.89
N PRO A 116 -7.71 3.25 -7.77
CA PRO A 116 -7.28 4.44 -7.08
C PRO A 116 -5.95 4.23 -6.34
N SER A 117 -4.98 5.08 -6.68
CA SER A 117 -3.70 5.29 -6.01
C SER A 117 -3.78 6.58 -5.21
N TYR A 118 -3.21 6.58 -4.03
CA TYR A 118 -3.21 7.71 -3.10
C TYR A 118 -1.74 7.89 -2.78
N ASP A 119 -1.15 8.88 -3.44
CA ASP A 119 0.27 9.22 -3.40
C ASP A 119 0.45 10.51 -2.60
#